data_AF-A0A9E5IDL4-F1
#
_entry.id   AF-A0A9E5IDL4-F1
#
_cell.length_a   1.000
_cell.length_b   1.000
_cell.length_c   1.000
_cell.angle_alpha   90.00
_cell.angle_beta   90.00
_cell.angle_gamma   90.00
#
_symmetry.space_group_name_H-M   'P 1'
#
loop_
_entity.id
_entity.type
_entity.pdbx_description
1 polymer ?
#
loop_
_entity_poly.entity_id
_entity_poly.type
_entity_poly.pdbx_seq_one_letter_code
_entity_poly.pdbx_strand_id
1 'polypeptide(L)'
;MSKLVAILTGIVITIVMVAAAHFTGLISLNLGSSGKPGKYKNKGVLEVICDVEISRPGEKLLPPFETSRLPLPAIFNFEEGTGAYAGEYTISMNRKGTLKAQGDLLELHRPAMFKRHGVVIIGEHVTLDRRTGEFKQWLDLDGGKRLDLIQGTCKRTDNAPF
;
A
#
# COMPACT_ATOMS: atom_id res chain seq x y z
N MET A 1 -30.36 -4.39 -51.36
CA MET A 1 -30.60 -4.33 -49.91
C MET A 1 -30.04 -5.52 -49.10
N SER A 2 -29.86 -6.73 -49.65
CA SER A 2 -29.44 -7.90 -48.82
C SER A 2 -27.97 -7.91 -48.36
N LYS A 3 -27.04 -7.28 -49.10
CA LYS A 3 -25.60 -7.28 -48.74
C LYS A 3 -25.27 -6.43 -47.51
N LEU A 4 -26.00 -5.34 -47.30
CA LEU A 4 -25.82 -4.45 -46.14
C LEU A 4 -26.31 -5.08 -44.84
N VAL A 5 -27.43 -5.82 -44.91
CA VAL A 5 -27.99 -6.55 -43.75
C VAL A 5 -27.03 -7.65 -43.30
N ALA A 6 -26.41 -8.38 -44.24
CA ALA A 6 -25.45 -9.44 -43.93
C ALA A 6 -24.17 -8.92 -43.23
N ILE A 7 -23.67 -7.76 -43.66
CA ILE A 7 -22.48 -7.13 -43.07
C ILE A 7 -22.79 -6.62 -41.66
N LEU A 8 -23.95 -5.99 -41.45
CA LEU A 8 -24.39 -5.52 -40.14
C LEU A 8 -24.59 -6.68 -39.16
N THR A 9 -25.18 -7.81 -39.59
CA THR A 9 -25.30 -9.00 -38.74
C THR A 9 -23.94 -9.60 -38.38
N GLY A 10 -22.97 -9.61 -39.30
CA GLY A 10 -21.63 -10.13 -39.04
C GLY A 10 -20.87 -9.32 -37.98
N ILE A 11 -20.99 -7.99 -38.01
CA ILE A 11 -20.34 -7.09 -37.04
C ILE A 11 -20.97 -7.22 -35.65
N VAL A 12 -22.31 -7.33 -35.57
CA VAL A 12 -22.99 -7.51 -34.28
C VAL A 12 -22.59 -8.82 -33.62
N ILE A 13 -22.46 -9.92 -34.39
CA ILE A 13 -22.05 -11.22 -33.85
C ILE A 13 -20.63 -11.18 -33.30
N THR A 14 -19.71 -10.47 -33.96
CA THR A 14 -18.32 -10.35 -33.47
C THR A 14 -18.24 -9.50 -32.21
N ILE A 15 -18.99 -8.40 -32.12
CA ILE A 15 -19.05 -7.57 -30.90
C ILE A 15 -19.65 -8.36 -29.73
N VAL A 16 -20.72 -9.13 -29.96
CA VAL A 16 -21.36 -9.96 -28.92
C VAL A 16 -20.43 -11.07 -28.45
N MET A 17 -19.65 -11.71 -29.33
CA MET A 17 -18.68 -12.73 -28.92
C MET A 17 -17.52 -12.14 -28.10
N VAL A 18 -17.02 -10.96 -28.46
CA VAL A 18 -15.97 -10.28 -27.67
C VAL A 18 -16.51 -9.88 -26.30
N ALA A 19 -17.74 -9.33 -26.23
CA ALA A 19 -18.38 -9.00 -24.96
C ALA A 19 -18.62 -10.24 -24.07
N ALA A 20 -19.07 -11.35 -24.65
CA ALA A 20 -19.26 -12.61 -23.92
C ALA A 20 -17.93 -13.17 -23.39
N ALA A 21 -16.84 -13.08 -24.17
CA ALA A 21 -15.52 -13.53 -23.73
C ALA A 21 -14.91 -12.67 -22.60
N HIS A 22 -15.29 -11.39 -22.51
CA HIS A 22 -14.95 -10.53 -21.36
C HIS A 22 -15.73 -10.93 -20.10
N PHE A 23 -17.01 -11.28 -20.21
CA PHE A 23 -17.83 -11.66 -19.06
C PHE A 23 -17.51 -13.07 -18.53
N THR A 24 -17.00 -13.99 -19.36
CA THR A 24 -16.61 -15.34 -18.92
C THR A 24 -15.16 -15.42 -18.42
N GLY A 25 -14.43 -14.30 -18.33
CA GLY A 25 -13.07 -14.26 -17.80
C GLY A 25 -12.01 -14.97 -18.67
N LEU A 26 -12.32 -15.28 -19.93
CA LEU A 26 -11.42 -16.02 -20.83
C LEU A 26 -10.35 -15.13 -21.48
N ILE A 27 -10.55 -13.81 -21.50
CA ILE A 27 -9.61 -12.85 -22.08
C ILE A 27 -9.15 -11.88 -20.98
N SER A 28 -8.13 -12.28 -20.22
CA SER A 28 -7.30 -11.34 -19.48
C SER A 28 -6.29 -10.73 -20.45
N LEU A 29 -6.54 -9.51 -20.94
CA LEU A 29 -5.52 -8.68 -21.58
C LEU A 29 -4.48 -8.30 -20.52
N ASN A 30 -3.54 -9.19 -20.30
CA ASN A 30 -2.46 -9.05 -19.34
C ASN A 30 -1.33 -8.23 -20.00
N LEU A 31 -1.58 -6.92 -20.15
CA LEU A 31 -0.59 -5.96 -20.62
C LEU A 31 0.00 -5.26 -19.40
N GLY A 32 0.98 -5.91 -18.76
CA GLY A 32 1.82 -5.30 -17.73
C GLY A 32 2.04 -6.18 -16.51
N SER A 33 3.19 -6.87 -16.50
CA SER A 33 3.84 -7.44 -15.31
C SER A 33 3.09 -8.54 -14.57
N SER A 34 3.09 -9.75 -15.16
CA SER A 34 2.81 -10.98 -14.43
C SER A 34 4.01 -11.38 -13.57
N GLY A 35 4.22 -10.69 -12.44
CA GLY A 35 4.81 -11.35 -11.28
C GLY A 35 3.78 -12.36 -10.77
N LYS A 36 4.10 -13.66 -10.75
CA LYS A 36 3.25 -14.64 -10.04
C LYS A 36 3.03 -14.09 -8.64
N PRO A 37 1.78 -14.03 -8.11
CA PRO A 37 1.57 -13.58 -6.73
C PRO A 37 2.43 -14.47 -5.84
N GLY A 38 3.38 -13.86 -5.14
CA GLY A 38 4.21 -14.60 -4.21
C GLY A 38 3.29 -15.31 -3.23
N LYS A 39 3.42 -16.62 -3.06
CA LYS A 39 2.74 -17.31 -1.95
C LYS A 39 3.46 -16.95 -0.66
N TYR A 40 3.30 -15.72 -0.21
CA TYR A 40 3.86 -15.25 1.04
C TYR A 40 3.20 -15.98 2.20
N LYS A 41 4.02 -16.53 3.10
CA LYS A 41 3.54 -17.14 4.33
C LYS A 41 3.42 -16.05 5.40
N ASN A 42 2.20 -15.72 5.80
CA ASN A 42 1.93 -14.79 6.90
C ASN A 42 1.99 -15.54 8.23
N LYS A 43 3.21 -15.90 8.67
CA LYS A 43 3.46 -16.62 9.93
C LYS A 43 4.67 -16.03 10.65
N GLY A 44 4.66 -16.10 11.98
CA GLY A 44 5.74 -15.60 12.82
C GLY A 44 5.85 -14.08 12.82
N VAL A 45 7.08 -13.60 13.03
CA VAL A 45 7.42 -12.18 13.08
C VAL A 45 8.34 -11.85 11.90
N LEU A 46 7.99 -10.82 11.14
CA LEU A 46 8.83 -10.23 10.10
C LEU A 46 9.46 -8.95 10.66
N GLU A 47 10.78 -8.95 10.72
CA GLU A 47 11.59 -7.79 11.11
C GLU A 47 12.31 -7.24 9.88
N VAL A 48 12.24 -5.92 9.70
CA VAL A 48 12.88 -5.23 8.59
C VAL A 48 13.58 -3.98 9.07
N ILE A 49 14.62 -3.57 8.35
CA ILE A 49 15.26 -2.27 8.49
C ILE A 49 15.08 -1.52 7.17
N CYS A 50 14.55 -0.32 7.28
CA CYS A 50 14.20 0.51 6.13
C CYS A 50 15.13 1.73 6.07
N ASP A 51 15.73 1.98 4.92
CA ASP A 51 16.36 3.27 4.65
C ASP A 51 15.26 4.21 4.18
N VAL A 52 14.91 5.20 5.01
CA VAL A 52 13.75 6.06 4.79
C VAL A 52 14.13 7.52 4.73
N GLU A 53 13.39 8.25 3.90
CA GLU A 53 13.33 9.70 3.89
C GLU A 53 12.08 10.15 4.64
N ILE A 54 12.28 10.98 5.66
CA ILE A 54 11.23 11.49 6.53
C ILE A 54 11.05 12.98 6.23
N SER A 55 9.85 13.34 5.81
CA SER A 55 9.38 14.72 5.71
C SER A 55 8.85 15.17 7.07
N ARG A 56 9.53 16.15 7.68
CA ARG A 56 9.13 16.74 8.96
C ARG A 56 8.27 17.97 8.73
N PRO A 57 6.97 17.92 9.11
CA PRO A 57 6.16 19.12 9.15
C PRO A 57 6.70 20.05 10.25
N GLY A 58 6.93 21.31 9.89
CA GLY A 58 7.28 22.36 10.86
C GLY A 58 6.06 22.77 11.68
N GLU A 59 5.98 24.04 12.08
CA GLU A 59 4.84 24.57 12.86
C GLU A 59 3.50 24.50 12.13
N LYS A 60 3.52 24.27 10.81
CA LYS A 60 2.35 24.09 9.95
C LYS A 60 2.51 22.78 9.18
N LEU A 61 1.41 22.04 9.00
CA LEU A 61 1.37 20.84 8.14
C LEU A 61 1.37 21.19 6.64
N LEU A 62 2.12 22.23 6.25
CA LEU A 62 2.20 22.73 4.87
C LEU A 62 3.67 22.73 4.41
N PRO A 63 3.93 22.38 3.15
CA PRO A 63 5.28 22.39 2.59
C PRO A 63 5.86 23.82 2.52
N PRO A 64 7.19 23.97 2.47
CA PRO A 64 8.19 22.90 2.36
C PRO A 64 8.46 22.22 3.71
N PHE A 65 8.68 20.89 3.66
CA PHE A 65 9.07 20.10 4.82
C PHE A 65 10.57 19.90 4.86
N GLU A 66 11.14 19.89 6.05
CA GLU A 66 12.54 19.50 6.24
C GLU A 66 12.64 17.98 6.06
N THR A 67 13.53 17.52 5.19
CA THR A 67 13.72 16.10 4.94
C THR A 67 14.99 15.59 5.60
N SER A 68 14.94 14.41 6.21
CA SER A 68 16.14 13.69 6.64
C SER A 68 16.08 12.23 6.30
N ARG A 69 17.25 11.59 6.17
CA ARG A 69 17.37 10.16 5.97
C ARG A 69 17.88 9.45 7.20
N LEU A 70 17.26 8.34 7.56
CA LEU A 70 17.67 7.52 8.69
C LEU A 70 17.23 6.06 8.53
N PRO A 71 17.95 5.11 9.16
CA PRO A 71 17.49 3.74 9.25
C PRO A 71 16.31 3.61 10.23
N LEU A 72 15.24 2.95 9.78
CA LEU A 72 14.00 2.77 10.52
C LEU A 72 13.71 1.26 10.68
N PRO A 73 13.83 0.70 11.89
CA PRO A 73 13.41 -0.67 12.15
C PRO A 73 11.88 -0.75 12.24
N ALA A 74 11.31 -1.78 11.60
CA ALA A 74 9.89 -2.09 11.65
C ALA A 74 9.66 -3.60 11.87
N ILE A 75 8.58 -3.92 12.58
CA ILE A 75 8.21 -5.27 13.00
C ILE A 75 6.75 -5.51 12.62
N PHE A 76 6.49 -6.63 11.96
CA PHE A 76 5.18 -7.11 11.58
C PHE A 76 4.96 -8.49 12.20
N ASN A 77 4.09 -8.58 13.20
CA ASN A 77 3.74 -9.82 13.88
C ASN A 77 2.45 -10.40 13.30
N PHE A 78 2.57 -11.47 12.52
CA PHE A 78 1.42 -12.13 11.87
C PHE A 78 0.59 -12.96 12.84
N GLU A 79 1.17 -13.41 13.94
CA GLU A 79 0.48 -14.22 14.95
C GLU A 79 -0.44 -13.36 15.82
N GLU A 80 0.03 -12.17 16.19
CA GLU A 80 -0.75 -11.18 16.92
C GLU A 80 -1.63 -10.32 16.00
N GLY A 81 -1.38 -10.33 14.69
CA GLY A 81 -2.06 -9.42 13.75
C GLY A 81 -1.71 -7.95 14.02
N THR A 82 -0.47 -7.68 14.41
CA THR A 82 -0.02 -6.33 14.80
C THR A 82 1.31 -5.94 14.18
N GLY A 83 1.70 -4.67 14.30
CA GLY A 83 3.05 -4.23 13.96
C GLY A 83 3.41 -2.87 14.52
N ALA A 84 4.68 -2.52 14.45
CA ALA A 84 5.25 -1.29 14.97
C ALA A 84 6.53 -0.91 14.22
N TYR A 85 6.94 0.35 14.30
CA TYR A 85 8.20 0.85 13.77
C TYR A 85 8.68 2.03 14.61
N ALA A 86 9.99 2.22 14.71
CA ALA A 86 10.58 3.19 15.64
C ALA A 86 10.82 4.55 14.95
N GLY A 87 9.84 5.46 14.97
CA GLY A 87 9.92 6.74 14.25
C GLY A 87 9.35 7.92 15.04
N GLU A 88 9.87 9.13 14.78
CA GLU A 88 9.48 10.36 15.47
C GLU A 88 7.98 10.71 15.34
N TYR A 89 7.37 10.30 14.23
CA TYR A 89 5.93 10.49 13.97
C TYR A 89 5.09 9.26 14.31
N THR A 90 5.69 8.21 14.86
CA THR A 90 4.91 7.06 15.30
C THR A 90 4.02 7.45 16.46
N ILE A 91 2.75 7.11 16.35
CA ILE A 91 1.77 7.39 17.42
C ILE A 91 2.17 6.73 18.76
N SER A 92 3.01 5.70 18.74
CA SER A 92 3.92 5.25 19.83
C SER A 92 4.35 3.81 19.57
N MET A 93 5.55 3.39 19.97
CA MET A 93 5.92 1.96 20.02
C MET A 93 5.04 1.14 20.98
N ASN A 94 4.45 1.78 22.00
CA ASN A 94 3.52 1.14 22.93
C ASN A 94 2.13 0.93 22.33
N ARG A 95 1.84 1.57 21.20
CA ARG A 95 0.57 1.43 20.47
C ARG A 95 0.84 0.78 19.11
N LYS A 96 0.87 -0.55 19.12
CA LYS A 96 0.97 -1.36 17.90
C LYS A 96 -0.22 -1.08 16.97
N GLY A 97 0.02 -1.06 15.67
CA GLY A 97 -1.04 -0.98 14.64
C GLY A 97 -1.64 -2.33 14.33
N THR A 98 -2.85 -2.32 13.79
CA THR A 98 -3.51 -3.53 13.27
C THR A 98 -2.90 -3.89 11.93
N LEU A 99 -2.41 -5.12 11.78
CA LEU A 99 -1.82 -5.64 10.57
C LEU A 99 -2.85 -6.30 9.67
N LYS A 100 -2.87 -5.90 8.40
CA LYS A 100 -3.58 -6.56 7.32
C LYS A 100 -2.58 -6.97 6.24
N ALA A 101 -2.61 -8.23 5.83
CA ALA A 101 -1.80 -8.74 4.73
C ALA A 101 -2.69 -9.00 3.51
N GLN A 102 -2.37 -8.35 2.39
CA GLN A 102 -3.14 -8.37 1.15
C GLN A 102 -2.21 -8.69 -0.02
N GLY A 103 -2.08 -9.99 -0.36
CA GLY A 103 -1.11 -10.42 -1.37
C GLY A 103 0.29 -9.96 -0.97
N ASP A 104 0.97 -9.21 -1.81
CA ASP A 104 2.34 -8.74 -1.57
C ASP A 104 2.40 -7.56 -0.57
N LEU A 105 1.27 -6.89 -0.31
CA LEU A 105 1.19 -5.68 0.51
C LEU A 105 0.88 -6.01 1.97
N LEU A 106 1.69 -5.49 2.89
CA LEU A 106 1.37 -5.40 4.29
C LEU A 106 0.91 -3.99 4.62
N GLU A 107 -0.16 -3.85 5.38
CA GLU A 107 -0.67 -2.57 5.86
C GLU A 107 -0.79 -2.61 7.39
N LEU A 108 -0.21 -1.62 8.06
CA LEU A 108 -0.49 -1.32 9.46
C LEU A 108 -1.39 -0.09 9.52
N HIS A 109 -2.48 -0.19 10.26
CA HIS A 109 -3.35 0.94 10.54
C HIS A 109 -3.42 1.21 12.03
N ARG A 110 -3.23 2.48 12.42
CA ARG A 110 -3.39 2.98 13.78
C ARG A 110 -4.45 4.07 13.81
N PRO A 111 -5.67 3.77 14.29
CA PRO A 111 -6.66 4.81 14.49
C PRO A 111 -6.20 5.74 15.62
N ALA A 112 -6.32 7.04 15.42
CA ALA A 112 -6.00 8.03 16.44
C ALA A 112 -6.84 9.27 16.24
N MET A 113 -7.30 9.91 17.31
CA MET A 113 -8.02 11.18 17.19
C MET A 113 -7.34 12.19 18.09
N PHE A 114 -6.53 13.04 17.48
CA PHE A 114 -5.89 14.16 18.18
C PHE A 114 -5.71 15.34 17.24
N LYS A 115 -5.62 16.54 17.82
CA LYS A 115 -5.43 17.79 17.07
C LYS A 115 -3.97 18.24 17.19
N ARG A 116 -3.32 18.49 16.06
CA ARG A 116 -1.96 19.02 15.99
C ARG A 116 -1.89 20.12 14.93
N HIS A 117 -1.28 21.26 15.25
CA HIS A 117 -1.18 22.42 14.35
C HIS A 117 -2.52 22.87 13.74
N GLY A 118 -3.60 22.79 14.51
CA GLY A 118 -4.94 23.18 14.05
C GLY A 118 -5.68 22.11 13.22
N VAL A 119 -5.01 21.02 12.84
CA VAL A 119 -5.57 19.93 12.04
C VAL A 119 -5.89 18.72 12.92
N VAL A 120 -7.03 18.09 12.67
CA VAL A 120 -7.39 16.83 13.33
C VAL A 120 -6.79 15.68 12.53
N ILE A 121 -6.01 14.84 13.20
CA ILE A 121 -5.45 13.59 12.68
C ILE A 121 -6.40 12.48 13.12
N ILE A 122 -6.87 11.67 12.17
CA ILE A 122 -7.87 10.60 12.36
C ILE A 122 -7.26 9.19 12.33
N GLY A 123 -6.03 9.08 11.81
CA GLY A 123 -5.33 7.81 11.75
C GLY A 123 -3.97 7.93 11.12
N GLU A 124 -3.27 6.82 11.16
CA GLU A 124 -1.96 6.65 10.55
C GLU A 124 -1.92 5.29 9.87
N HIS A 125 -1.31 5.28 8.70
CA HIS A 125 -1.12 4.09 7.89
C HIS A 125 0.35 3.92 7.56
N VAL A 126 0.76 2.66 7.50
CA VAL A 126 2.06 2.23 7.02
C VAL A 126 1.85 1.09 6.06
N THR A 127 2.58 1.08 4.96
CA THR A 127 2.61 -0.05 4.05
C THR A 127 4.03 -0.53 3.78
N LEU A 128 4.15 -1.85 3.62
CA LEU A 128 5.34 -2.52 3.10
C LEU A 128 4.93 -3.40 1.92
N ASP A 129 5.39 -3.08 0.71
CA ASP A 129 5.29 -3.97 -0.45
C ASP A 129 6.45 -4.99 -0.35
N ARG A 130 6.11 -6.26 -0.14
CA ARG A 130 7.09 -7.35 0.03
C ARG A 130 7.82 -7.76 -1.24
N ARG A 131 7.31 -7.38 -2.41
CA ARG A 131 7.96 -7.68 -3.68
C ARG A 131 9.08 -6.69 -3.99
N THR A 132 8.88 -5.43 -3.62
CA THR A 132 9.81 -4.32 -3.91
C THR A 132 10.59 -3.83 -2.70
N GLY A 133 10.12 -4.14 -1.49
CA GLY A 133 10.60 -3.54 -0.25
C GLY A 133 10.10 -2.13 -0.01
N GLU A 134 9.21 -1.58 -0.85
CA GLU A 134 8.76 -0.19 -0.73
C GLU A 134 8.01 0.03 0.60
N PHE A 135 8.46 1.03 1.35
CA PHE A 135 7.87 1.46 2.62
C PHE A 135 7.26 2.84 2.47
N LYS A 136 6.01 2.99 2.89
CA LYS A 136 5.31 4.29 2.90
C LYS A 136 4.56 4.48 4.20
N GLN A 137 4.50 5.73 4.64
CA GLN A 137 3.71 6.14 5.80
C GLN A 137 3.00 7.45 5.52
N TRP A 138 1.73 7.50 5.91
CA TRP A 138 0.96 8.73 5.86
C TRP A 138 0.03 8.86 7.07
N LEU A 139 -0.41 10.09 7.30
CA LEU A 139 -1.47 10.41 8.24
C LEU A 139 -2.75 10.70 7.48
N ASP A 140 -3.84 10.16 8.00
CA ASP A 140 -5.18 10.55 7.60
C ASP A 140 -5.58 11.76 8.44
N LEU A 141 -6.06 12.80 7.76
CA LEU A 141 -6.50 14.05 8.34
C LEU A 141 -8.00 14.19 8.15
N ASP A 142 -8.63 14.92 9.06
CA ASP A 142 -10.04 15.27 8.95
C ASP A 142 -10.36 15.99 7.63
N GLY A 143 -11.57 15.74 7.13
CA GLY A 143 -11.97 16.15 5.78
C GLY A 143 -11.39 15.28 4.65
N GLY A 144 -10.94 14.05 4.96
CA GLY A 144 -10.51 13.05 3.97
C GLY A 144 -9.17 13.37 3.30
N LYS A 145 -8.34 14.21 3.92
CA LYS A 145 -7.02 14.58 3.39
C LYS A 145 -5.96 13.58 3.86
N ARG A 146 -4.95 13.37 3.02
CA ARG A 146 -3.79 12.52 3.30
C ARG A 146 -2.54 13.38 3.38
N LEU A 147 -1.67 13.07 4.34
CA LEU A 147 -0.34 13.68 4.48
C LEU A 147 0.74 12.60 4.49
N ASP A 148 1.45 12.45 3.38
CA ASP A 148 2.59 11.55 3.26
C ASP A 148 3.81 12.11 3.99
N LEU A 149 4.43 11.28 4.85
CA LEU A 149 5.52 11.73 5.73
C LEU A 149 6.77 10.87 5.59
N ILE A 150 6.66 9.57 5.33
CA ILE A 150 7.82 8.69 5.23
C ILE A 150 7.72 7.86 3.95
N GLN A 151 8.83 7.79 3.24
CA GLN A 151 9.00 6.91 2.09
C GLN A 151 10.38 6.27 2.14
N GLY A 152 10.53 5.04 1.65
CA GLY A 152 11.83 4.39 1.61
C GLY A 152 11.77 2.95 1.15
N THR A 153 12.86 2.23 1.39
CA THR A 153 13.01 0.83 1.00
C THR A 153 13.52 0.00 2.16
N CYS A 154 12.86 -1.11 2.43
CA CYS A 154 13.19 -2.06 3.48
C CYS A 154 13.96 -3.26 2.97
N LYS A 155 14.79 -3.80 3.85
CA LYS A 155 15.40 -5.12 3.74
C LYS A 155 15.05 -5.92 5.00
N ARG A 156 14.91 -7.23 4.84
CA ARG A 156 14.75 -8.14 5.98
C ARG A 156 16.01 -8.14 6.85
N THR A 157 15.83 -8.27 8.17
CA THR A 157 16.97 -8.42 9.10
C THR A 157 17.61 -9.80 8.99
N ASP A 158 16.79 -10.82 8.68
CA ASP A 158 17.29 -12.10 8.20
C ASP A 158 17.60 -11.98 6.71
N ASN A 159 18.70 -12.59 6.23
CA ASN A 159 19.08 -12.58 4.82
C ASN A 159 18.13 -13.41 3.92
N ALA A 160 16.91 -13.69 4.39
CA ALA A 160 15.91 -14.42 3.64
C ALA A 160 15.28 -13.51 2.56
N PRO A 161 14.93 -14.05 1.39
CA PRO A 161 14.07 -13.35 0.44
C PRO A 161 12.69 -13.10 1.05
N PHE A 162 12.01 -12.01 0.63
CA PHE A 162 10.67 -11.67 1.10
C PHE A 162 9.62 -12.72 0.72
#